data_AF-A0A2S6H4V1-F1
#
_entry.id   AF-A0A2S6H4V1-F1
#
_cell.length_a   1.000
_cell.length_b   1.000
_cell.length_c   1.000
_cell.angle_alpha   90.00
_cell.angle_beta   90.00
_cell.angle_gamma   90.00
#
_symmetry.space_group_name_H-M   'P 1'
#
loop_
_entity.id
_entity.type
_entity.pdbx_description
1 polymer ?
#
loop_
_entity_poly.entity_id
_entity_poly.type
_entity_poly.pdbx_seq_one_letter_code
_entity_poly.pdbx_strand_id
1 'polypeptide(L)'
;MKPHPALQTLLTVLPVLTAGLYLLGLSYNQGYLAVFGVDDSVFPLASDKALFTGFVSLVTLTFPAVLYAIGAFVAFIVLIFVAAVLSSTARVQSLITRIEAWITHRRPAGITSSIAGDLIDKSATVYWYASGFVLALLLFLVMAMLSDKAGHEQAEKEVADFQSGKAISAQLFSPQVPSPYLGKLVMCGDKYCAFWSNAGTIVVRHEAIDRIVTHNPWLKGMVTSPPQP
;
A
#
# COMPACT_ATOMS: atom_id res chain seq x y z
N MET A 1 -2.27 -7.80 40.53
CA MET A 1 -1.79 -6.86 39.50
C MET A 1 -2.88 -6.69 38.45
N LYS A 2 -3.45 -5.49 38.31
CA LYS A 2 -4.49 -5.20 37.31
C LYS A 2 -3.76 -4.92 35.98
N PRO A 3 -3.97 -5.68 34.89
CA PRO A 3 -3.34 -5.37 33.62
C PRO A 3 -3.82 -3.99 33.14
N HIS A 4 -2.89 -3.16 32.70
CA HIS A 4 -3.23 -1.85 32.13
C HIS A 4 -4.07 -2.05 30.86
N PRO A 5 -5.20 -1.33 30.70
CA PRO A 5 -6.11 -1.52 29.57
C PRO A 5 -5.43 -1.29 28.20
N ALA A 6 -4.40 -0.46 28.16
CA ALA A 6 -3.59 -0.21 26.96
C ALA A 6 -2.73 -1.41 26.52
N LEU A 7 -2.29 -2.25 27.47
CA LEU A 7 -1.52 -3.45 27.15
C LEU A 7 -2.45 -4.50 26.52
N GLN A 8 -3.66 -4.65 27.07
CA GLN A 8 -4.65 -5.58 26.56
C GLN A 8 -5.09 -5.21 25.13
N THR A 9 -5.30 -3.93 24.83
CA THR A 9 -5.63 -3.49 23.47
C THR A 9 -4.48 -3.73 22.48
N LEU A 10 -3.24 -3.44 22.86
CA LEU A 10 -2.07 -3.68 22.01
C LEU A 10 -1.94 -5.16 21.62
N LEU A 11 -2.09 -6.07 22.58
CA LEU A 11 -2.02 -7.52 22.36
C LEU A 11 -3.14 -8.04 21.44
N THR A 12 -4.31 -7.39 21.41
CA THR A 12 -5.41 -7.77 20.50
C THR A 12 -5.27 -7.19 19.09
N VAL A 13 -4.63 -6.03 18.95
CA VAL A 13 -4.47 -5.35 17.65
C VAL A 13 -3.26 -5.90 16.87
N LEU A 14 -2.22 -6.36 17.58
CA LEU A 14 -1.00 -6.86 16.97
C LEU A 14 -1.25 -7.98 15.94
N PRO A 15 -2.02 -9.05 16.25
CA PRO A 15 -2.25 -10.14 15.28
C PRO A 15 -3.02 -9.66 14.05
N VAL A 16 -3.94 -8.72 14.21
CA VAL A 16 -4.73 -8.15 13.11
C VAL A 16 -3.85 -7.34 12.18
N LEU A 17 -2.95 -6.51 12.74
CA LEU A 17 -1.98 -5.76 11.95
C LEU A 17 -1.00 -6.69 11.22
N THR A 18 -0.48 -7.71 11.90
CA THR A 18 0.43 -8.69 11.28
C THR A 18 -0.26 -9.43 10.13
N ALA A 19 -1.49 -9.89 10.32
CA ALA A 19 -2.28 -10.55 9.28
C ALA A 19 -2.55 -9.60 8.10
N GLY A 20 -2.88 -8.33 8.38
CA GLY A 20 -3.10 -7.33 7.35
C GLY A 20 -1.84 -7.04 6.52
N LEU A 21 -0.70 -6.81 7.18
CA LEU A 21 0.57 -6.61 6.50
C LEU A 21 0.98 -7.83 5.67
N TYR A 22 0.77 -9.03 6.19
CA TYR A 22 1.06 -10.27 5.48
C TYR A 22 0.23 -10.38 4.20
N LEU A 23 -1.08 -10.14 4.28
CA LEU A 23 -1.96 -10.15 3.11
C LEU A 23 -1.58 -9.08 2.08
N LEU A 24 -1.22 -7.87 2.52
CA LEU A 24 -0.72 -6.83 1.61
C LEU A 24 0.55 -7.26 0.89
N GLY A 25 1.51 -7.82 1.63
CA GLY A 25 2.75 -8.33 1.05
C GLY A 25 2.53 -9.45 0.04
N LEU A 26 1.57 -10.35 0.30
CA LEU A 26 1.16 -11.38 -0.65
C LEU A 26 0.51 -10.80 -1.91
N SER A 27 -0.45 -9.88 -1.77
CA SER A 27 -1.08 -9.24 -2.92
C SER A 27 -0.08 -8.47 -3.79
N TYR A 28 0.86 -7.76 -3.16
CA TYR A 28 1.94 -7.08 -3.87
C TYR A 28 2.80 -8.06 -4.68
N ASN A 29 3.21 -9.17 -4.06
CA ASN A 29 4.07 -10.16 -4.71
C ASN A 29 3.33 -10.88 -5.84
N GLN A 30 2.04 -11.14 -5.67
CA GLN A 30 1.19 -11.72 -6.70
C GLN A 30 1.11 -10.79 -7.93
N GLY A 31 0.79 -9.52 -7.74
CA GLY A 31 0.76 -8.53 -8.82
C GLY A 31 2.12 -8.36 -9.52
N TYR A 32 3.21 -8.41 -8.76
CA TYR A 32 4.57 -8.35 -9.29
C TYR A 32 4.91 -9.56 -10.16
N LEU A 33 4.65 -10.79 -9.68
CA LEU A 33 4.95 -12.02 -10.42
C LEU A 33 4.05 -12.24 -11.63
N ALA A 34 2.81 -11.72 -11.58
CA ALA A 34 1.86 -11.79 -12.69
C ALA A 34 2.43 -11.16 -13.98
N VAL A 35 3.17 -10.05 -13.88
CA VAL A 35 3.83 -9.40 -15.02
C VAL A 35 4.89 -10.29 -15.66
N PHE A 36 5.57 -11.10 -14.85
CA PHE A 36 6.58 -12.04 -15.33
C PHE A 36 5.97 -13.40 -15.74
N GLY A 37 4.66 -13.60 -15.59
CA GLY A 37 4.00 -14.87 -15.90
C GLY A 37 4.52 -16.04 -15.04
N VAL A 38 4.93 -15.75 -13.80
CA VAL A 38 5.43 -16.76 -12.85
C VAL A 38 4.34 -17.08 -11.85
N ASP A 39 4.05 -18.36 -11.67
CA ASP A 39 3.15 -18.82 -10.61
C ASP A 39 3.79 -18.63 -9.23
N ASP A 40 3.04 -17.97 -8.36
CA ASP A 40 3.33 -17.71 -6.95
C ASP A 40 3.47 -19.01 -6.12
N SER A 41 2.91 -20.13 -6.60
CA SER A 41 3.08 -21.46 -5.99
C SER A 41 4.52 -22.00 -6.06
N VAL A 42 5.31 -21.55 -7.03
CA VAL A 42 6.69 -22.02 -7.23
C VAL A 42 7.67 -21.29 -6.31
N PHE A 43 7.28 -20.11 -5.81
CA PHE A 43 8.11 -19.21 -5.02
C PHE A 43 7.40 -18.81 -3.73
N PRO A 44 7.27 -19.74 -2.75
CA PRO A 44 6.66 -19.40 -1.47
C PRO A 44 7.49 -18.30 -0.79
N LEU A 45 6.86 -17.15 -0.57
CA LEU A 45 7.51 -16.01 0.05
C LEU A 45 7.64 -16.26 1.55
N ALA A 46 8.86 -16.17 2.08
CA ALA A 46 9.09 -16.27 3.52
C ALA A 46 8.24 -15.24 4.27
N SER A 47 7.64 -15.64 5.40
CA SER A 47 6.72 -14.78 6.16
C SER A 47 7.32 -13.44 6.55
N ASP A 48 8.61 -13.41 6.90
CA ASP A 48 9.34 -12.18 7.25
C ASP A 48 9.46 -11.23 6.06
N LYS A 49 9.65 -11.77 4.85
CA LYS A 49 9.70 -10.98 3.62
C LYS A 49 8.33 -10.44 3.26
N ALA A 50 7.28 -11.26 3.37
CA ALA A 50 5.90 -10.81 3.13
C ALA A 50 5.52 -9.65 4.06
N LEU A 51 5.83 -9.75 5.36
CA LEU A 51 5.57 -8.69 6.33
C LEU A 51 6.34 -7.40 6.01
N PHE A 52 7.62 -7.53 5.66
CA PHE A 52 8.44 -6.37 5.29
C PHE A 52 7.92 -5.70 4.01
N THR A 53 7.64 -6.46 2.96
CA THR A 53 7.10 -5.92 1.71
C THR A 53 5.72 -5.29 1.91
N GLY A 54 4.85 -5.91 2.70
CA GLY A 54 3.57 -5.33 3.09
C GLY A 54 3.72 -4.02 3.86
N PHE A 55 4.68 -3.93 4.77
CA PHE A 55 5.00 -2.69 5.48
C PHE A 55 5.52 -1.60 4.54
N VAL A 56 6.45 -1.95 3.63
CA VAL A 56 6.96 -1.00 2.64
C VAL A 56 5.84 -0.50 1.73
N SER A 57 5.00 -1.40 1.22
CA SER A 57 3.83 -1.05 0.40
C SER A 57 2.87 -0.13 1.17
N LEU A 58 2.60 -0.43 2.44
CA LEU A 58 1.78 0.43 3.29
C LEU A 58 2.41 1.81 3.46
N VAL A 59 3.71 1.90 3.71
CA VAL A 59 4.41 3.18 3.85
C VAL A 59 4.38 3.98 2.55
N THR A 60 4.65 3.34 1.39
CA THR A 60 4.68 4.02 0.10
C THR A 60 3.29 4.50 -0.35
N LEU A 61 2.23 3.77 0.00
CA LEU A 61 0.84 4.19 -0.23
C LEU A 61 0.39 5.28 0.76
N THR A 62 0.76 5.14 2.03
CA THR A 62 0.34 6.05 3.10
C THR A 62 1.06 7.38 3.04
N PHE A 63 2.33 7.40 2.65
CA PHE A 63 3.13 8.63 2.59
C PHE A 63 2.52 9.75 1.72
N PRO A 64 2.18 9.53 0.44
CA PRO A 64 1.50 10.55 -0.37
C PRO A 64 0.11 10.87 0.19
N ALA A 65 -0.65 9.87 0.67
CA ALA A 65 -1.97 10.09 1.25
C ALA A 65 -1.93 11.00 2.48
N VAL A 66 -0.94 10.82 3.36
CA VAL A 66 -0.72 11.66 4.55
C VAL A 66 -0.35 13.09 4.15
N LEU A 67 0.50 13.26 3.13
CA LEU A 67 0.81 14.60 2.61
C LEU A 67 -0.44 15.31 2.06
N TYR A 68 -1.28 14.60 1.30
CA TYR A 68 -2.55 15.16 0.84
C TYR A 68 -3.50 15.48 2.00
N ALA A 69 -3.57 14.63 3.02
CA ALA A 69 -4.40 14.86 4.20
C ALA A 69 -3.93 16.09 5.00
N ILE A 70 -2.62 16.26 5.19
CA ILE A 70 -2.04 17.46 5.81
C ILE A 70 -2.38 18.70 4.97
N GLY A 71 -2.21 18.62 3.64
CA GLY A 71 -2.57 19.71 2.73
C GLY A 71 -4.05 20.09 2.81
N ALA A 72 -4.95 19.10 2.83
CA ALA A 72 -6.39 19.29 2.99
C ALA A 72 -6.74 19.90 4.35
N PHE A 73 -6.08 19.47 5.42
CA PHE A 73 -6.26 20.02 6.76
C PHE A 73 -5.83 21.49 6.84
N VAL A 74 -4.67 21.83 6.28
CA VAL A 74 -4.20 23.22 6.18
C VAL A 74 -5.18 24.05 5.35
N ALA A 75 -5.63 23.55 4.20
CA ALA A 75 -6.63 24.23 3.37
C ALA A 75 -7.95 24.45 4.13
N PHE A 76 -8.40 23.46 4.91
CA PHE A 76 -9.58 23.58 5.75
C PHE A 76 -9.43 24.64 6.84
N ILE A 77 -8.28 24.69 7.51
CA ILE A 77 -7.96 25.76 8.48
C ILE A 77 -7.99 27.12 7.80
N VAL A 78 -7.33 27.28 6.64
CA VAL A 78 -7.35 28.53 5.87
C VAL A 78 -8.78 28.93 5.52
N LEU A 79 -9.61 27.97 5.10
CA LEU A 79 -11.00 28.21 4.75
C LEU A 79 -11.82 28.66 5.97
N ILE A 80 -11.59 28.07 7.15
CA ILE A 80 -12.19 28.55 8.42
C ILE A 80 -11.76 29.98 8.72
N PHE A 81 -10.47 30.30 8.59
CA PHE A 81 -9.98 31.66 8.84
C PHE A 81 -10.57 32.67 7.85
N VAL A 82 -10.63 32.32 6.56
CA VAL A 82 -11.27 33.15 5.53
C VAL A 82 -12.76 33.34 5.83
N ALA A 83 -13.46 32.28 6.21
CA ALA A 83 -14.86 32.34 6.63
C ALA A 83 -15.05 33.19 7.89
N ALA A 84 -14.15 33.10 8.88
CA ALA A 84 -14.20 33.91 10.09
C ALA A 84 -13.96 35.40 9.79
N VAL A 85 -12.99 35.71 8.93
CA VAL A 85 -12.71 37.09 8.49
C VAL A 85 -13.88 37.65 7.68
N LEU A 86 -14.45 36.89 6.75
CA LEU A 86 -15.65 37.28 5.98
C LEU A 86 -16.90 37.37 6.87
N SER A 87 -17.00 36.53 7.91
CA SER A 87 -18.05 36.61 8.93
C SER A 87 -17.91 37.85 9.82
N SER A 88 -16.70 38.40 9.98
CA SER A 88 -16.50 39.65 10.74
C SER A 88 -17.01 40.88 9.99
N THR A 89 -17.24 40.80 8.68
CA THR A 89 -17.86 41.88 7.92
C THR A 89 -19.34 42.02 8.29
N ALA A 90 -19.77 43.21 8.69
CA ALA A 90 -21.12 43.50 9.19
C ALA A 90 -22.28 43.02 8.28
N ARG A 91 -22.04 42.90 6.97
CA ARG A 91 -23.01 42.37 6.00
C ARG A 91 -23.31 40.87 6.22
N VAL A 92 -22.33 40.07 6.62
CA VAL A 92 -22.48 38.61 6.80
C VAL A 92 -23.14 38.27 8.13
N GLN A 93 -22.87 39.03 9.21
CA GLN A 93 -23.57 38.86 10.49
C GLN A 93 -25.10 39.06 10.38
N SER A 94 -25.55 40.02 9.55
CA SER A 94 -26.98 40.25 9.32
C SER A 94 -27.66 39.12 8.52
N LEU A 95 -26.90 38.40 7.70
CA LEU A 95 -27.37 37.24 6.94
C LEU A 95 -27.40 35.97 7.81
N ILE A 96 -26.38 35.75 8.65
CA ILE A 96 -26.30 34.61 9.58
C ILE A 96 -27.46 34.68 10.59
N THR A 97 -27.70 35.85 11.19
CA THR A 97 -28.82 36.03 12.14
C THR A 97 -30.19 35.83 11.49
N ARG A 98 -30.36 36.20 10.22
CA ARG A 98 -31.60 35.92 9.45
C ARG A 98 -31.78 34.42 9.17
N ILE A 99 -30.69 33.69 8.89
CA ILE A 99 -30.74 32.25 8.60
C ILE A 99 -30.98 31.46 9.90
N GLU A 100 -30.32 31.81 11.00
CA GLU A 100 -30.58 31.19 12.31
C GLU A 100 -32.03 31.38 12.76
N ALA A 101 -32.58 32.59 12.60
CA ALA A 101 -33.98 32.87 12.90
C ALA A 101 -34.94 32.03 12.01
N TRP A 102 -34.59 31.82 10.74
CA TRP A 102 -35.39 30.99 9.84
C TRP A 102 -35.33 29.50 10.17
N ILE A 103 -34.16 28.99 10.59
CA ILE A 103 -33.97 27.58 10.97
C ILE A 103 -34.64 27.27 12.31
N THR A 104 -34.51 28.16 13.30
CA THR A 104 -35.18 28.00 14.59
C THR A 104 -36.70 28.04 14.45
N HIS A 105 -37.24 28.83 13.51
CA HIS A 105 -38.67 28.87 13.24
C HIS A 105 -39.22 27.63 12.50
N ARG A 106 -38.35 26.87 11.83
CA ARG A 106 -38.71 25.62 11.13
C ARG A 106 -38.40 24.33 11.88
N ARG A 107 -37.87 24.39 13.11
CA ARG A 107 -37.72 23.18 13.93
C ARG A 107 -39.12 22.66 14.31
N PRO A 108 -39.54 21.47 13.83
CA PRO A 108 -40.79 20.89 14.27
C PRO A 108 -40.68 20.57 15.77
N ALA A 109 -41.54 21.21 16.56
CA ALA A 109 -41.72 20.85 17.95
C ALA A 109 -42.44 19.50 18.00
N GLY A 110 -41.76 18.51 18.58
CA GLY A 110 -42.36 17.23 18.94
C GLY A 110 -42.09 16.12 17.92
N ILE A 111 -41.30 15.13 18.33
CA ILE A 111 -41.79 13.80 18.70
C ILE A 111 -40.79 13.29 19.76
N THR A 112 -41.08 13.58 21.03
CA THR A 112 -40.40 12.95 22.17
C THR A 112 -41.35 11.91 22.74
N SER A 113 -41.33 10.71 22.16
CA SER A 113 -41.75 9.52 22.90
C SER A 113 -40.47 8.83 23.37
N SER A 114 -40.29 8.72 24.70
CA SER A 114 -39.03 8.22 25.29
C SER A 114 -38.74 6.75 24.92
N ILE A 115 -39.74 6.02 24.43
CA ILE A 115 -39.64 4.63 23.98
C ILE A 115 -39.08 4.53 22.56
N ALA A 116 -39.41 5.47 21.66
CA ALA A 116 -38.81 5.53 20.33
C ALA A 116 -37.34 5.97 20.40
N GLY A 117 -36.99 6.84 21.36
CA GLY A 117 -35.62 7.27 21.61
C GLY A 117 -34.68 6.11 21.95
N ASP A 118 -35.05 5.25 22.91
CA ASP A 118 -34.18 4.15 23.38
C ASP A 118 -33.98 3.05 22.32
N LEU A 119 -34.99 2.78 21.47
CA LEU A 119 -34.86 1.87 20.33
C LEU A 119 -34.03 2.47 19.19
N ILE A 120 -34.20 3.77 18.91
CA ILE A 120 -33.42 4.47 17.89
C ILE A 120 -31.96 4.55 18.33
N ASP A 121 -31.66 4.79 19.61
CA ASP A 121 -30.29 4.89 20.11
C ASP A 121 -29.56 3.54 20.08
N LYS A 122 -30.22 2.45 20.47
CA LYS A 122 -29.66 1.09 20.37
C LYS A 122 -29.49 0.63 18.93
N SER A 123 -30.47 0.89 18.07
CA SER A 123 -30.35 0.56 16.65
C SER A 123 -29.25 1.39 15.97
N ALA A 124 -29.16 2.69 16.26
CA ALA A 124 -28.09 3.56 15.78
C ALA A 124 -26.71 3.07 16.23
N THR A 125 -26.59 2.60 17.46
CA THR A 125 -25.34 2.02 17.98
C THR A 125 -24.93 0.77 17.19
N VAL A 126 -25.87 -0.16 16.95
CA VAL A 126 -25.60 -1.37 16.16
C VAL A 126 -25.29 -1.03 14.70
N TYR A 127 -26.04 -0.09 14.10
CA TYR A 127 -25.79 0.39 12.74
C TYR A 127 -24.41 1.04 12.61
N TRP A 128 -23.98 1.81 13.61
CA TRP A 128 -22.65 2.42 13.62
C TRP A 128 -21.54 1.37 13.68
N TYR A 129 -21.66 0.35 14.54
CA TYR A 129 -20.69 -0.74 14.59
C TYR A 129 -20.69 -1.58 13.31
N ALA A 130 -21.86 -1.93 12.78
CA ALA A 130 -21.98 -2.68 11.53
C ALA A 130 -21.42 -1.88 10.34
N SER A 131 -21.78 -0.60 10.23
CA SER A 131 -21.25 0.31 9.21
C SER A 131 -19.74 0.48 9.34
N GLY A 132 -19.23 0.67 10.56
CA GLY A 132 -17.80 0.76 10.83
C GLY A 132 -17.05 -0.51 10.44
N PHE A 133 -17.61 -1.68 10.73
CA PHE A 133 -17.02 -2.97 10.33
C PHE A 133 -17.02 -3.16 8.81
N VAL A 134 -18.14 -2.87 8.14
CA VAL A 134 -18.22 -2.93 6.67
C VAL A 134 -17.25 -1.94 6.03
N LEU A 135 -17.16 -0.71 6.56
CA LEU A 135 -16.21 0.29 6.09
C LEU A 135 -14.76 -0.18 6.28
N ALA A 136 -14.42 -0.75 7.43
CA ALA A 136 -13.09 -1.31 7.68
C ALA A 136 -12.74 -2.43 6.70
N LEU A 137 -13.68 -3.34 6.43
CA LEU A 137 -13.52 -4.41 5.42
C LEU A 137 -13.31 -3.83 4.02
N LEU A 138 -14.11 -2.85 3.61
CA LEU A 138 -13.97 -2.21 2.31
C LEU A 138 -12.63 -1.50 2.17
N LEU A 139 -12.20 -0.75 3.20
CA LEU A 139 -10.89 -0.11 3.22
C LEU A 139 -9.77 -1.14 3.10
N PHE A 140 -9.89 -2.28 3.78
CA PHE A 140 -8.92 -3.36 3.70
C PHE A 140 -8.83 -3.95 2.27
N LEU A 141 -9.97 -4.21 1.62
CA LEU A 141 -10.01 -4.70 0.24
C LEU A 141 -9.42 -3.69 -0.75
N VAL A 142 -9.70 -2.40 -0.58
CA VAL A 142 -9.11 -1.34 -1.40
C VAL A 142 -7.59 -1.31 -1.24
N MET A 143 -7.09 -1.43 -0.01
CA MET A 143 -5.64 -1.47 0.23
C MET A 143 -4.97 -2.68 -0.42
N ALA A 144 -5.62 -3.86 -0.38
CA ALA A 144 -5.12 -5.04 -1.08
C ALA A 144 -5.04 -4.84 -2.60
N MET A 145 -6.10 -4.27 -3.21
CA MET A 145 -6.11 -3.95 -4.65
C MET A 145 -5.05 -2.92 -5.04
N LEU A 146 -4.84 -1.90 -4.21
CA LEU A 146 -3.79 -0.91 -4.43
C LEU A 146 -2.39 -1.53 -4.31
N SER A 147 -2.21 -2.49 -3.41
CA SER A 147 -0.94 -3.19 -3.22
C SER A 147 -0.61 -4.08 -4.43
N ASP A 148 -1.59 -4.81 -4.96
CA ASP A 148 -1.47 -5.58 -6.20
C ASP A 148 -1.08 -4.68 -7.38
N LYS A 149 -1.80 -3.57 -7.57
CA LYS A 149 -1.50 -2.59 -8.61
C LYS A 149 -0.09 -2.00 -8.47
N ALA A 150 0.34 -1.70 -7.24
CA ALA A 150 1.69 -1.20 -6.99
C ALA A 150 2.77 -2.23 -7.34
N GLY A 151 2.52 -3.52 -7.09
CA GLY A 151 3.40 -4.62 -7.51
C GLY A 151 3.51 -4.71 -9.04
N HIS A 152 2.37 -4.61 -9.73
CA HIS A 152 2.31 -4.64 -11.18
C HIS A 152 3.04 -3.45 -11.82
N GLU A 153 2.79 -2.22 -11.37
CA GLU A 153 3.46 -1.02 -11.88
C GLU A 153 4.98 -1.07 -11.65
N GLN A 154 5.41 -1.59 -10.49
CA GLN A 154 6.82 -1.78 -10.21
C GLN A 154 7.46 -2.78 -11.18
N ALA A 155 6.81 -3.92 -11.43
CA ALA A 155 7.32 -4.94 -12.36
C ALA A 155 7.40 -4.42 -13.80
N GLU A 156 6.38 -3.67 -14.27
CA GLU A 156 6.40 -3.07 -15.61
C GLU A 156 7.53 -2.06 -15.78
N LYS A 157 7.73 -1.19 -14.78
CA LYS A 157 8.86 -0.26 -14.78
C LYS A 157 10.19 -1.00 -14.85
N GLU A 158 10.29 -2.10 -14.11
CA GLU A 158 11.46 -2.94 -14.06
C GLU A 158 11.73 -3.71 -15.37
N VAL A 159 10.69 -4.06 -16.11
CA VAL A 159 10.77 -4.59 -17.47
C VAL A 159 11.25 -3.51 -18.45
N ALA A 160 10.68 -2.31 -18.38
CA ALA A 160 11.07 -1.18 -19.23
C ALA A 160 12.53 -0.75 -18.99
N ASP A 161 12.98 -0.74 -17.73
CA ASP A 161 14.37 -0.43 -17.37
C ASP A 161 15.34 -1.51 -17.88
N PHE A 162 14.92 -2.77 -17.90
CA PHE A 162 15.73 -3.85 -18.48
C PHE A 162 15.83 -3.75 -19.99
N GLN A 163 14.72 -3.51 -20.68
CA GLN A 163 14.72 -3.32 -22.14
C GLN A 163 15.51 -2.09 -22.57
N SER A 164 15.53 -1.02 -21.77
CA SER A 164 16.33 0.18 -22.02
C SER A 164 17.80 0.05 -21.58
N GLY A 165 18.24 -1.10 -21.08
CA GLY A 165 19.62 -1.36 -20.67
C GLY A 165 20.06 -0.63 -19.39
N LYS A 166 19.11 -0.05 -18.64
CA LYS A 166 19.35 0.66 -17.38
C LYS A 166 19.29 -0.27 -16.16
N ALA A 167 18.61 -1.40 -16.27
CA ALA A 167 18.52 -2.38 -15.19
C ALA A 167 19.75 -3.30 -15.12
N ILE A 168 19.94 -3.90 -13.95
CA ILE A 168 20.92 -4.96 -13.73
C ILE A 168 20.49 -6.18 -14.55
N SER A 169 21.39 -6.69 -15.39
CA SER A 169 21.20 -7.94 -16.13
C SER A 169 22.03 -9.05 -15.51
N ALA A 170 21.56 -10.28 -15.60
CA ALA A 170 22.26 -11.47 -15.14
C ALA A 170 22.53 -12.39 -16.34
N GLN A 171 23.78 -12.83 -16.46
CA GLN A 171 24.16 -13.91 -17.36
C GLN A 171 24.17 -15.21 -16.56
N LEU A 172 23.30 -16.13 -16.96
CA LEU A 172 23.14 -17.42 -16.34
C LEU A 172 23.92 -18.48 -17.12
N PHE A 173 24.72 -19.25 -16.39
CA PHE A 173 25.42 -20.44 -16.88
C PHE A 173 24.80 -21.66 -16.19
N SER A 174 24.14 -22.50 -16.98
CA SER A 174 23.50 -23.72 -16.51
C SER A 174 23.43 -24.73 -17.65
N PRO A 175 23.57 -26.04 -17.38
CA PRO A 175 23.35 -27.08 -18.38
C PRO A 175 21.90 -27.18 -18.86
N GLN A 176 20.93 -26.56 -18.15
CA GLN A 176 19.51 -26.62 -18.49
C GLN A 176 19.09 -25.60 -19.55
N VAL A 177 19.92 -24.59 -19.82
CA VAL A 177 19.63 -23.50 -20.77
C VAL A 177 20.84 -23.18 -21.62
N PRO A 178 20.66 -22.67 -22.86
CA PRO A 178 21.79 -22.26 -23.68
C PRO A 178 22.61 -21.18 -22.98
N SER A 179 23.84 -21.51 -22.56
CA SER A 179 24.72 -20.60 -21.86
C SER A 179 25.52 -19.73 -22.84
N PRO A 180 25.70 -18.41 -22.58
CA PRO A 180 25.10 -17.66 -21.49
C PRO A 180 23.65 -17.27 -21.79
N TYR A 181 22.73 -17.55 -20.86
CA TYR A 181 21.37 -17.03 -20.94
C TYR A 181 21.34 -15.63 -20.33
N LEU A 182 21.00 -14.63 -21.13
CA LEU A 182 20.91 -13.24 -20.67
C LEU A 182 19.48 -12.92 -20.25
N GLY A 183 19.30 -12.60 -18.98
CA GLY A 183 17.99 -12.28 -18.43
C GLY A 183 18.08 -11.42 -17.18
N LYS A 184 16.94 -10.93 -16.73
CA LYS A 184 16.79 -10.29 -15.42
C LYS A 184 16.46 -11.35 -14.38
N LEU A 185 17.20 -11.38 -13.28
CA LEU A 185 16.79 -12.18 -12.13
C LEU A 185 15.52 -11.54 -11.53
N VAL A 186 14.40 -12.25 -11.58
CA VAL A 186 13.12 -11.77 -11.05
C VAL A 186 13.05 -12.08 -9.56
N MET A 187 13.21 -13.35 -9.21
CA MET A 187 13.16 -13.85 -7.84
C MET A 187 13.95 -15.15 -7.74
N CYS A 188 14.57 -15.40 -6.60
CA CYS A 188 15.11 -16.72 -6.28
C CYS A 188 14.61 -17.18 -4.91
N GLY A 189 14.06 -18.38 -4.87
CA GLY A 189 13.70 -19.08 -3.64
C GLY A 189 14.72 -20.17 -3.31
N ASP A 190 14.33 -21.09 -2.41
CA ASP A 190 15.25 -22.13 -1.92
C ASP A 190 15.60 -23.18 -2.98
N LYS A 191 14.68 -23.46 -3.91
CA LYS A 191 14.82 -24.54 -4.91
C LYS A 191 14.94 -24.05 -6.35
N TYR A 192 14.36 -22.90 -6.65
CA TYR A 192 14.24 -22.38 -8.01
C TYR A 192 14.63 -20.90 -8.04
N CYS A 193 15.18 -20.46 -9.16
CA CYS A 193 15.31 -19.05 -9.51
C CYS A 193 14.59 -18.78 -10.83
N ALA A 194 13.85 -17.68 -10.90
CA ALA A 194 13.18 -17.19 -12.11
C ALA A 194 14.02 -16.10 -12.79
N PHE A 195 14.23 -16.26 -14.10
CA PHE A 195 14.89 -15.28 -14.94
C PHE A 195 13.97 -14.88 -16.09
N TRP A 196 13.77 -13.58 -16.27
CA TRP A 196 12.96 -13.04 -17.34
C TRP A 196 13.83 -12.51 -18.49
N SER A 197 13.43 -12.78 -19.72
CA SER A 197 14.01 -12.19 -20.93
C SER A 197 12.90 -11.76 -21.90
N ASN A 198 13.27 -11.16 -23.03
CA ASN A 198 12.31 -10.83 -24.09
C ASN A 198 11.59 -12.07 -24.67
N ALA A 199 12.12 -13.27 -24.48
CA ALA A 199 11.50 -14.52 -24.91
C ALA A 199 10.51 -15.09 -23.87
N GLY A 200 10.44 -14.51 -22.68
CA GLY A 200 9.62 -14.97 -21.56
C GLY A 200 10.43 -15.30 -20.31
N THR A 201 9.74 -15.88 -19.32
CA THR A 201 10.37 -16.31 -18.06
C THR A 201 10.80 -17.75 -18.12
N ILE A 202 12.04 -18.01 -17.69
CA ILE A 202 12.55 -19.35 -17.42
C ILE A 202 12.68 -19.54 -15.92
N VAL A 203 12.39 -20.76 -15.47
CA VAL A 203 12.58 -21.17 -14.08
C VAL A 203 13.64 -22.25 -14.06
N VAL A 204 14.74 -21.99 -13.35
CA VAL A 204 15.89 -22.90 -13.29
C VAL A 204 16.07 -23.35 -11.85
N ARG A 205 16.40 -24.63 -11.66
CA ARG A 205 16.69 -25.17 -10.33
C ARG A 205 17.97 -24.57 -9.78
N HIS A 206 17.98 -24.23 -8.50
CA HIS A 206 19.14 -23.62 -7.83
C HIS A 206 20.40 -24.49 -7.96
N GLU A 207 20.25 -25.81 -7.84
CA GLU A 207 21.33 -26.80 -7.97
C GLU A 207 21.91 -26.94 -9.38
N ALA A 208 21.18 -26.49 -10.40
CA ALA A 208 21.62 -26.55 -11.79
C ALA A 208 22.30 -25.25 -12.24
N ILE A 209 22.50 -24.28 -11.34
CA ILE A 209 23.15 -23.02 -11.66
C ILE A 209 24.63 -23.12 -11.34
N ASP A 210 25.47 -23.15 -12.38
CA ASP A 210 26.93 -23.19 -12.19
C ASP A 210 27.48 -21.81 -11.81
N ARG A 211 26.95 -20.76 -12.45
CA ARG A 211 27.39 -19.37 -12.23
C ARG A 211 26.34 -18.37 -12.65
N ILE A 212 26.23 -17.29 -11.87
CA ILE A 212 25.49 -16.07 -12.23
C ILE A 212 26.47 -14.91 -12.30
N VAL A 213 26.52 -14.21 -13.43
CA VAL A 213 27.30 -12.98 -13.58
C VAL A 213 26.34 -11.81 -13.73
N THR A 214 26.27 -10.97 -12.69
CA THR A 214 25.44 -9.77 -12.71
C THR A 214 26.20 -8.60 -13.35
N HIS A 215 25.65 -8.05 -14.43
CA HIS A 215 26.13 -6.83 -15.05
C HIS A 215 25.35 -5.64 -14.51
N ASN A 216 26.03 -4.80 -13.74
CA ASN A 216 25.48 -3.54 -13.25
C ASN A 216 25.93 -2.39 -14.17
N PRO A 217 25.02 -1.77 -14.95
CA PRO A 217 25.37 -0.69 -15.85
C PRO A 217 25.95 0.54 -15.11
N TRP A 218 25.63 0.74 -13.83
CA TRP A 218 26.14 1.84 -13.01
C TRP A 218 27.62 1.71 -12.65
N LEU A 219 28.17 0.50 -12.65
CA LEU A 219 29.59 0.26 -12.32
C LEU A 219 30.53 0.43 -13.52
N LYS A 220 30.00 0.42 -14.75
CA LYS A 220 30.81 0.62 -15.98
C LYS A 220 31.48 2.00 -16.03
N GLY A 221 30.95 3.00 -15.31
CA GLY A 221 31.52 4.35 -15.22
C GLY A 221 32.54 4.56 -14.09
N MET A 222 32.74 3.59 -13.18
CA MET A 222 33.66 3.72 -12.03
C MET A 222 34.99 2.99 -12.20
N VAL A 223 35.12 2.13 -13.22
CA VAL A 223 36.35 1.36 -13.50
C VAL A 223 37.10 2.00 -14.67
N THR A 224 37.50 3.26 -14.51
CA THR A 224 38.48 3.93 -15.38
C THR A 224 39.52 4.67 -14.54
N SER A 225 40.15 3.99 -13.60
CA SER A 225 41.50 4.35 -13.16
C SER A 225 42.35 3.08 -13.18
N PRO A 226 43.30 2.95 -14.11
CA PRO A 226 44.31 1.91 -13.98
C PRO A 226 45.10 2.15 -12.69
N PRO A 227 45.57 1.10 -11.99
CA PRO A 227 46.51 1.28 -10.90
C PRO A 227 47.74 2.03 -11.44
N GLN A 228 48.02 3.20 -10.88
CA GLN A 228 49.29 3.88 -11.16
C GLN A 228 50.43 3.01 -10.58
N PRO A 229 51.51 2.81 -11.36
CA PRO A 229 52.66 2.00 -10.95
C PRO A 229 53.43 2.62 -9.78
#